data_AF-A0A2S9AZ59-F1
#
_entry.id   AF-A0A2S9AZ59-F1
#
_cell.length_a   1.000
_cell.length_b   1.000
_cell.length_c   1.000
_cell.angle_alpha   90.00
_cell.angle_beta   90.00
_cell.angle_gamma   90.00
#
_symmetry.space_group_name_H-M   'P 1'
#
loop_
_entity.id
_entity.type
_entity.pdbx_description
1 polymer ?
#
loop_
_entity_poly.entity_id
_entity_poly.type
_entity_poly.pdbx_seq_one_letter_code
_entity_poly.pdbx_strand_id
1 'polypeptide(L)'
;MKRICSIYRSSKRAGMYLYVLKSDALERVPEGLISIFGKPVHAFNLVLTPERTLQQEDIVQVLENLDTQGYHLQMPPPEDEYIEHLPEELLRRNDPM
;
A
#
# COMPACT_ATOMS: atom_id res chain seq x y z
N MET A 1 3.09 11.61 20.36
CA MET A 1 4.19 10.64 20.57
C MET A 1 4.86 10.37 19.23
N LYS A 2 6.19 10.21 19.16
CA LYS A 2 6.92 9.98 17.89
C LYS A 2 7.25 8.49 17.76
N ARG A 3 7.06 7.89 16.58
CA ARG A 3 7.38 6.47 16.32
C ARG A 3 8.38 6.35 15.17
N ILE A 4 9.46 5.59 15.36
CA ILE A 4 10.38 5.26 14.28
C ILE A 4 9.88 3.99 13.61
N CYS A 5 9.48 4.10 12.36
CA CYS A 5 8.90 3.01 11.60
C CYS A 5 9.82 2.60 10.45
N SER A 6 9.80 1.31 10.13
CA SER A 6 10.39 0.78 8.92
C SER A 6 9.27 0.50 7.92
N ILE A 7 9.46 0.95 6.68
CA ILE A 7 8.50 0.75 5.60
C ILE A 7 9.09 -0.29 4.64
N TYR A 8 8.33 -1.35 4.40
CA TYR A 8 8.65 -2.39 3.44
C TYR A 8 7.70 -2.28 2.25
N ARG A 9 8.23 -2.45 1.05
CA ARG A 9 7.43 -2.60 -0.17
C ARG A 9 7.23 -4.07 -0.51
N SER A 10 6.07 -4.38 -1.07
CA SER A 10 5.81 -5.71 -1.61
C SER A 10 6.68 -5.97 -2.84
N SER A 11 7.17 -7.20 -2.97
CA SER A 11 7.79 -7.70 -4.21
C SER A 11 6.77 -8.20 -5.23
N LYS A 12 5.51 -8.37 -4.83
CA LYS A 12 4.44 -8.94 -5.67
C LYS A 12 3.51 -7.87 -6.26
N ARG A 13 3.26 -6.77 -5.54
CA ARG A 13 2.33 -5.72 -5.96
C ARG A 13 2.94 -4.33 -5.76
N ALA A 14 3.06 -3.57 -6.85
CA ALA A 14 3.49 -2.18 -6.80
C ALA A 14 2.46 -1.35 -6.02
N GLY A 15 2.91 -0.37 -5.23
CA GLY A 15 2.01 0.46 -4.42
C GLY A 15 1.57 -0.16 -3.09
N MET A 16 1.88 -1.43 -2.82
CA MET A 16 1.57 -2.08 -1.55
C MET A 16 2.73 -1.93 -0.55
N TYR A 17 2.44 -1.41 0.64
CA TYR A 17 3.43 -1.15 1.67
C TYR A 17 3.04 -1.68 3.04
N LEU A 18 4.05 -2.05 3.83
CA LEU A 18 3.91 -2.54 5.20
C LEU A 18 4.69 -1.61 6.13
N TYR A 19 3.99 -1.01 7.07
CA TYR A 19 4.53 -0.14 8.10
C TYR A 19 4.63 -0.94 9.39
N VAL A 20 5.80 -0.91 10.02
CA VAL A 20 6.06 -1.59 11.29
C VAL A 20 6.95 -0.73 12.17
N LEU A 21 6.88 -0.93 13.49
CA LEU A 21 7.83 -0.31 14.40
C LEU A 21 9.23 -0.84 14.10
N LYS A 22 10.22 0.05 14.09
CA LYS A 22 11.61 -0.33 13.80
C LYS A 22 12.17 -1.33 14.82
N SER A 23 11.69 -1.28 16.07
CA SER A 23 12.05 -2.22 17.13
C SER A 23 11.55 -3.64 16.84
N ASP A 24 10.33 -3.75 16.32
CA ASP A 24 9.60 -5.02 16.18
C ASP A 24 9.86 -5.66 14.81
N ALA A 25 10.34 -4.87 13.85
CA ALA A 25 10.52 -5.28 12.46
C ALA A 25 9.27 -6.02 11.95
N LEU A 26 9.39 -7.27 11.46
CA LEU A 26 8.26 -8.03 10.93
C LEU A 26 7.68 -9.03 11.94
N GLU A 27 8.14 -9.04 13.20
CA GLU A 27 7.78 -10.06 14.18
C GLU A 27 6.28 -10.10 14.51
N ARG A 28 5.63 -8.93 14.46
CA ARG A 28 4.19 -8.80 14.73
C ARG A 28 3.30 -8.96 13.50
N VAL A 29 3.88 -9.26 12.34
CA VAL A 29 3.12 -9.39 11.08
C VAL A 29 2.69 -10.84 10.89
N PRO A 30 1.38 -11.12 10.73
CA PRO A 30 0.90 -12.49 10.53
C PRO A 30 1.52 -13.16 9.29
N GLU A 31 1.88 -14.44 9.39
CA GLU A 31 2.48 -15.20 8.30
C GLU A 31 1.59 -15.25 7.04
N GLY A 32 0.27 -15.32 7.23
CA GLY A 32 -0.69 -15.27 6.14
C GLY A 32 -0.60 -13.96 5.35
N LEU A 33 -0.38 -12.83 6.05
CA LEU A 33 -0.18 -11.54 5.40
C LEU A 33 1.16 -11.48 4.67
N ILE A 34 2.25 -11.95 5.28
CA ILE A 34 3.57 -12.03 4.61
C ILE A 34 3.49 -12.88 3.34
N SER A 35 2.73 -13.97 3.36
CA SER A 35 2.56 -14.86 2.20
C SER A 35 1.91 -14.14 1.02
N ILE A 36 0.87 -13.33 1.28
CA ILE A 36 0.19 -12.51 0.26
C ILE A 36 1.08 -11.35 -0.18
N PHE A 37 1.74 -10.69 0.78
CA PHE A 37 2.64 -9.56 0.54
C PHE A 37 3.89 -9.94 -0.26
N GLY A 38 4.31 -11.21 -0.18
CA GLY A 38 5.56 -11.69 -0.78
C GLY A 38 6.78 -11.30 0.05
N LYS A 39 7.97 -11.47 -0.53
CA LYS A 39 9.23 -11.12 0.16
C LYS A 39 9.26 -9.61 0.43
N PRO A 40 9.22 -9.16 1.69
CA PRO A 40 9.25 -7.74 2.01
C PRO A 40 10.62 -7.16 1.66
N VAL A 41 10.64 -6.04 0.94
CA VAL A 41 11.87 -5.32 0.61
C VAL A 41 11.88 -4.02 1.39
N HIS A 42 12.88 -3.82 2.23
CA HIS A 42 13.02 -2.56 2.99
C HIS A 42 13.13 -1.39 2.01
N ALA A 43 12.25 -0.40 2.15
CA ALA A 43 12.23 0.78 1.31
C ALA A 43 12.98 1.93 2.00
N PHE A 44 12.51 2.34 3.19
CA PHE A 44 13.13 3.39 3.99
C PHE A 44 12.58 3.37 5.42
N ASN A 45 13.20 4.15 6.30
CA ASN A 45 12.71 4.40 7.66
C ASN A 45 12.07 5.79 7.72
N LEU A 46 11.04 5.93 8.54
CA LEU A 46 10.29 7.16 8.69
C LEU A 46 9.95 7.42 10.16
N VAL A 47 10.11 8.67 10.59
CA VAL A 47 9.55 9.10 11.87
C VAL A 47 8.12 9.55 11.64
N LEU A 48 7.18 8.85 12.26
CA LEU A 48 5.76 9.19 12.26
C LEU A 48 5.43 10.02 13.50
N THR A 49 4.72 11.11 13.27
CA THR A 49 4.13 11.96 14.30
C THR A 49 2.68 12.27 13.89
N PRO A 50 1.77 12.59 14.82
CA PRO A 50 0.37 12.87 14.50
C PRO A 50 0.17 14.01 13.49
N GLU A 51 1.12 14.93 13.40
CA GLU A 51 1.07 16.10 12.52
C GLU A 51 1.60 15.81 11.11
N ARG A 52 2.14 14.60 10.88
CA ARG A 52 2.74 14.22 9.60
C ARG A 52 1.65 13.85 8.59
N THR A 53 1.65 14.52 7.44
CA THR A 53 0.80 14.13 6.31
C THR A 53 1.43 12.97 5.53
N LEU A 54 0.64 11.92 5.31
CA LEU A 54 0.97 10.82 4.38
C LEU A 54 0.15 11.00 3.10
N GLN A 55 0.65 10.50 1.97
CA GLN A 55 0.01 10.69 0.67
C GLN A 55 -1.23 9.81 0.47
N GLN A 56 -1.19 8.56 0.95
CA GLN A 56 -2.21 7.55 0.66
C GLN A 56 -2.95 7.04 1.91
N GLU A 57 -2.45 7.33 3.10
CA GLU A 57 -2.97 6.75 4.35
C GLU A 57 -3.28 7.83 5.39
N ASP A 58 -4.18 7.51 6.32
CA ASP A 58 -4.44 8.37 7.48
C ASP A 58 -3.39 8.11 8.56
N ILE A 59 -2.66 9.16 8.96
CA ILE A 59 -1.63 9.08 9.99
C ILE A 59 -2.18 8.59 11.33
N VAL A 60 -3.39 8.97 11.72
CA VAL A 60 -4.01 8.55 12.97
C VAL A 60 -4.26 7.05 12.96
N GLN A 61 -4.81 6.53 11.87
CA GLN A 61 -5.07 5.10 11.70
C GLN A 61 -3.77 4.29 11.63
N VAL A 62 -2.74 4.79 10.96
CA VAL A 62 -1.41 4.15 10.93
C VAL A 62 -0.86 4.04 12.35
N LEU A 63 -0.89 5.13 13.11
CA LEU A 63 -0.37 5.15 14.49
C LEU A 63 -1.15 4.20 15.40
N GLU A 64 -2.49 4.17 15.30
CA GLU A 64 -3.34 3.25 16.07
C GLU A 64 -3.07 1.78 15.73
N ASN A 65 -2.95 1.44 14.45
CA ASN A 65 -2.65 0.09 14.00
C ASN A 65 -1.27 -0.38 14.48
N LEU A 66 -0.26 0.50 14.45
CA LEU A 66 1.07 0.21 14.97
C LEU A 66 1.06 -0.06 16.48
N ASP A 67 0.24 0.65 17.26
CA ASP A 67 0.16 0.43 18.71
C ASP A 67 -0.58 -0.86 19.05
N THR A 68 -1.71 -1.10 18.39
CA THR A 68 -2.65 -2.17 18.73
C THR A 68 -2.18 -3.53 18.20
N GLN A 69 -1.99 -3.65 16.89
CA GLN A 69 -1.62 -4.92 16.24
C GLN A 69 -0.13 -5.02 15.87
N GLY A 70 0.58 -3.89 15.76
CA GLY A 70 2.04 -3.87 15.52
C GLY A 70 2.43 -3.64 14.06
N TYR A 71 1.45 -3.53 13.15
CA TYR A 71 1.69 -3.26 11.74
C TYR A 71 0.53 -2.49 11.12
N HIS A 72 0.79 -1.82 10.01
CA HIS A 72 -0.24 -1.24 9.14
C HIS A 72 0.05 -1.63 7.69
N LEU A 73 -0.98 -2.09 6.96
CA LEU A 73 -0.89 -2.48 5.56
C LEU A 73 -1.55 -1.41 4.70
N GLN A 74 -0.76 -0.76 3.86
CA GLN A 74 -1.23 0.12 2.80
C GLN A 74 -1.46 -0.71 1.55
N MET A 75 -2.69 -0.67 1.07
CA MET A 75 -3.06 -1.31 -0.19
C MET A 75 -2.64 -0.44 -1.37
N PRO A 76 -2.28 -1.05 -2.51
CA PRO A 76 -2.07 -0.28 -3.72
C PRO A 76 -3.38 0.41 -4.11
N PRO A 77 -3.31 1.60 -4.73
CA PRO A 77 -4.50 2.23 -5.29
C PRO A 77 -5.15 1.27 -6.29
N PRO A 78 -6.49 1.31 -6.45
CA PRO A 78 -7.12 0.59 -7.55
C PRO A 78 -6.45 1.00 -8.85
N GLU A 79 -6.17 0.02 -9.71
CA GLU A 79 -5.78 0.32 -11.08
C GLU A 79 -6.95 1.09 -11.68
N ASP A 80 -6.70 2.32 -12.15
CA ASP A 80 -7.65 2.97 -13.05
C ASP A 80 -7.75 2.04 -14.26
N GLU A 81 -8.85 1.27 -14.35
CA GLU A 81 -9.25 0.66 -15.61
C GLU A 81 -9.41 1.81 -16.58
N TYR A 82 -8.35 2.09 -17.34
CA TYR A 82 -8.44 2.84 -18.58
C TYR A 82 -9.32 1.98 -19.49
N ILE A 83 -10.64 2.11 -19.33
CA ILE A 83 -11.56 1.77 -20.39
C ILE A 83 -11.17 2.72 -21.51
N GLU A 84 -10.33 2.24 -22.43
CA GLU A 84 -10.18 2.89 -23.72
C GLU A 84 -11.59 2.89 -24.34
N HIS A 85 -12.31 3.99 -24.14
CA HIS A 85 -13.50 4.26 -24.90
C HIS A 85 -13.04 4.36 -26.35
N LEU A 86 -13.15 3.26 -27.09
CA LEU A 86 -12.95 3.26 -28.53
C LEU A 86 -13.90 4.34 -29.07
N PRO A 87 -13.41 5.38 -29.76
CA PRO A 87 -14.30 6.39 -30.32
C PRO A 87 -15.37 5.71 -31.17
N GLU A 88 -16.63 6.14 -31.05
CA GLU A 88 -17.78 5.49 -31.69
C GLU A 88 -17.59 5.28 -33.20
N GLU A 89 -16.78 6.12 -33.84
CA GLU A 89 -16.43 6.02 -35.27
C GLU A 89 -15.73 4.70 -35.64
N LEU A 90 -14.98 4.08 -34.71
CA LEU A 90 -14.32 2.78 -34.93
C LEU A 90 -15.26 1.59 -34.73
N LEU A 91 -16.36 1.77 -33.99
CA LEU A 91 -17.39 0.74 -33.80
C LEU A 91 -18.30 0.60 -35.02
N ARG A 92 -18.48 1.69 -35.79
CA ARG A 92 -19.39 1.75 -36.96
C ARG A 92 -18.74 1.33 -38.29
N ARG A 93 -17.44 1.06 -38.32
CA ARG A 93 -16.71 0.80 -39.57
C ARG A 93 -16.92 -0.60 -40.15
N ASN A 94 -17.57 -1.50 -39.41
CA ASN A 94 -17.77 -2.89 -39.81
C ASN A 94 -19.23 -3.27 -40.13
N ASP A 95 -20.14 -2.32 -40.32
CA ASP A 95 -21.47 -2.66 -40.83
C ASP A 95 -21.36 -2.99 -42.33
N PRO A 96 -21.54 -4.26 -42.74
CA PRO A 96 -21.64 -4.59 -44.14
C PRO A 96 -23.00 -4.12 -44.66
N MET A 97 -22.98 -3.31 -45.74
CA MET A 97 -24.18 -2.95 -46.51
C MET A 97 -24.83 -4.18 -47.14
#